data_AF-A0A977IDD8-F1
#
_entry.id   AF-A0A977IDD8-F1
#
_cell.length_a   1.000
_cell.length_b   1.000
_cell.length_c   1.000
_cell.angle_alpha   90.00
_cell.angle_beta   90.00
_cell.angle_gamma   90.00
#
_symmetry.space_group_name_H-M   'P 1'
#
loop_
_entity.id
_entity.type
_entity.pdbx_description
1 polymer ?
#
loop_
_entity_poly.entity_id
_entity_poly.type
_entity_poly.pdbx_seq_one_letter_code
_entity_poly.pdbx_strand_id
1 'polypeptide(L)'
;MTPKQQVAVMVGLFSALGIGVSVGIIAFGGGFAGGDTSIFNPPTSADIYVIGAQVTDGLSMGYTVDSQGPPSLADANVSITFNKSGDSWRTAFDVVNGTQGTQQFDVMFSKELTKEGSISEPARQYLEPIESSILAIRDMDYGGRDKYLVVGAPWNTIVTGGTTPITVKITSEEQVTTPAGTFDALVLSYKLSNNTSKIYVVKDLPMPVKAETYDINDQLYYRYELVSLSR
;
A
#
# COMPACT_ATOMS: atom_id res chain seq x y z
N MET A 1 28.15 35.33 41.68
CA MET A 1 27.37 35.37 40.43
C MET A 1 26.27 36.40 40.58
N THR A 2 26.08 37.26 39.58
CA THR A 2 25.00 38.26 39.63
C THR A 2 23.67 37.65 39.16
N PRO A 3 22.51 38.16 39.60
CA PRO A 3 21.19 37.62 39.22
C PRO A 3 20.99 37.51 37.70
N LYS A 4 21.57 38.43 36.93
CA LYS A 4 21.54 38.42 35.46
C LYS A 4 22.31 37.24 34.84
N GLN A 5 23.37 36.76 35.49
CA GLN A 5 24.14 35.59 35.05
C GLN A 5 23.43 34.27 35.37
N GLN A 6 22.63 34.20 36.44
CA GLN A 6 21.83 33.01 36.77
C GLN A 6 20.65 32.83 35.79
N VAL A 7 20.02 33.93 35.37
CA VAL A 7 18.94 33.90 34.37
C VAL A 7 19.46 33.47 33.00
N ALA A 8 20.65 33.94 32.58
CA ALA A 8 21.24 33.55 31.30
C ALA A 8 21.61 32.05 31.24
N VAL A 9 22.10 31.47 32.35
CA VAL A 9 22.40 30.04 32.44
C VAL A 9 21.14 29.18 32.44
N MET A 10 20.06 29.61 33.13
CA MET A 10 18.79 28.90 33.09
C MET A 10 18.12 28.95 31.71
N VAL A 11 18.13 30.10 31.03
CA VAL A 11 17.56 30.20 29.67
C VAL A 11 18.33 29.34 28.67
N GLY A 12 19.67 29.27 28.77
CA GLY A 12 20.49 28.39 27.94
C GLY A 12 20.25 26.90 28.18
N LEU A 13 19.96 26.49 29.42
CA LEU A 13 19.58 25.11 29.73
C LEU A 13 18.17 24.76 29.23
N PHE A 14 17.21 25.68 29.31
CA PHE A 14 15.85 25.44 28.81
C PHE A 14 15.75 25.47 27.29
N SER A 15 16.58 26.23 26.56
CA SER A 15 16.62 26.17 25.10
C SER A 15 17.31 24.91 24.56
N ALA A 16 18.31 24.36 25.28
CA ALA A 16 18.91 23.07 24.96
C ALA A 16 17.97 21.88 25.30
N LEU A 17 17.23 21.95 26.41
CA LEU A 17 16.24 20.93 26.77
C LEU A 17 14.93 21.04 25.98
N GLY A 18 14.53 22.24 25.57
CA GLY A 18 13.30 22.48 24.79
C GLY A 18 13.36 21.95 23.35
N ILE A 19 14.54 21.85 22.75
CA ILE A 19 14.73 21.19 21.45
C ILE A 19 14.84 19.66 21.61
N GLY A 20 15.27 19.18 22.78
CA GLY A 20 15.39 17.74 23.08
C GLY A 20 14.06 17.01 23.28
N VAL A 21 12.99 17.70 23.71
CA VAL A 21 11.71 17.05 24.05
C VAL A 21 10.76 16.92 22.84
N SER A 22 10.97 17.66 21.75
CA SER A 22 10.18 17.47 20.52
C SER A 22 10.58 16.27 19.68
N VAL A 23 11.79 15.71 19.88
CA VAL A 23 12.22 14.46 19.21
C VAL A 23 11.85 13.23 20.06
N GLY A 24 11.75 13.37 21.39
CA GLY A 24 11.50 12.26 22.31
C GLY A 24 10.06 11.72 22.33
N ILE A 25 9.05 12.54 21.99
CA ILE A 25 7.64 12.09 22.04
C ILE A 25 7.25 11.23 20.82
N ILE A 26 8.04 11.24 19.74
CA ILE A 26 7.81 10.35 18.59
C ILE A 26 8.34 8.92 18.85
N ALA A 27 9.24 8.74 19.82
CA ALA A 27 9.94 7.48 20.05
C ALA A 27 9.17 6.45 20.91
N PHE A 28 8.13 6.83 21.65
CA PHE A 28 7.39 5.90 22.54
C PHE A 28 5.90 5.74 22.21
N GLY A 29 5.42 6.39 21.13
CA GLY A 29 4.02 6.41 20.70
C GLY A 29 3.78 5.91 19.27
N GLY A 30 4.41 4.80 18.87
CA GLY A 30 3.97 3.99 17.73
C GLY A 30 3.98 4.66 16.35
N GLY A 31 4.96 5.53 16.04
CA GLY A 31 5.05 6.18 14.73
C GLY A 31 6.02 5.56 13.74
N PHE A 32 7.23 5.26 14.17
CA PHE A 32 8.26 4.65 13.34
C PHE A 32 9.15 3.83 14.27
N ALA A 33 8.62 2.72 14.79
CA ALA A 33 9.37 1.80 15.65
C ALA A 33 10.27 0.91 14.78
N GLY A 34 11.35 1.49 14.27
CA GLY A 34 12.40 0.83 13.52
C GLY A 34 13.52 1.84 13.29
N GLY A 35 14.76 1.48 13.62
CA GLY A 35 15.94 2.37 13.62
C GLY A 35 16.38 2.90 12.24
N ASP A 36 15.53 2.82 11.23
CA ASP A 36 15.87 3.06 9.82
C ASP A 36 15.26 4.34 9.24
N THR A 37 14.42 5.06 10.00
CA THR A 37 13.99 6.41 9.58
C THR A 37 15.09 7.43 9.93
N SER A 38 15.60 8.12 8.91
CA SER A 38 16.60 9.18 9.12
C SER A 38 15.98 10.32 9.92
N ILE A 39 16.43 10.49 11.17
CA ILE A 39 16.02 11.61 12.04
C ILE A 39 16.37 12.99 11.44
N PHE A 40 17.26 13.02 10.45
CA PHE A 40 17.72 14.24 9.80
C PHE A 40 16.91 14.60 8.55
N ASN A 41 16.14 13.66 8.00
CA ASN A 41 15.26 13.87 6.84
C ASN A 41 13.89 13.25 7.14
N PRO A 42 13.05 13.93 7.95
CA PRO A 42 11.73 13.41 8.26
C PRO A 42 10.86 13.35 6.99
N PRO A 43 9.94 12.37 6.90
CA PRO A 43 9.01 12.26 5.77
C PRO A 43 8.11 13.50 5.67
N THR A 44 7.75 13.85 4.45
CA THR A 44 6.89 15.00 4.13
C THR A 44 5.60 14.56 3.45
N SER A 45 4.69 15.50 3.20
CA SER A 45 3.48 15.22 2.42
C SER A 45 3.77 14.71 0.99
N ALA A 46 4.94 15.02 0.44
CA ALA A 46 5.37 14.50 -0.85
C ALA A 46 5.69 12.99 -0.83
N ASP A 47 5.82 12.40 0.36
CA ASP A 47 6.11 10.99 0.57
C ASP A 47 4.85 10.19 0.91
N ILE A 48 3.68 10.81 0.92
CA ILE A 48 2.41 10.12 1.18
C ILE A 48 1.93 9.42 -0.10
N TYR A 49 1.69 8.11 0.00
CA TYR A 49 0.97 7.37 -1.01
C TYR A 49 -0.53 7.65 -0.90
N VAL A 50 -1.09 8.27 -1.94
CA VAL A 50 -2.51 8.54 -2.01
C VAL A 50 -3.15 7.55 -3.00
N ILE A 51 -4.06 6.72 -2.49
CA ILE A 51 -4.78 5.73 -3.32
C ILE A 51 -5.47 6.47 -4.47
N GLY A 52 -5.23 6.03 -5.70
CA GLY A 52 -5.86 6.58 -6.90
C GLY A 52 -5.31 7.93 -7.38
N ALA A 53 -4.36 8.58 -6.69
CA ALA A 53 -3.85 9.91 -7.05
C ALA A 53 -3.04 9.99 -8.36
N GLN A 54 -2.82 8.86 -9.02
CA GLN A 54 -2.12 8.76 -10.31
C GLN A 54 -3.00 8.16 -11.41
N VAL A 55 -4.30 7.99 -11.15
CA VAL A 55 -5.25 7.56 -12.18
C VAL A 55 -5.51 8.72 -13.13
N THR A 56 -5.38 8.44 -14.43
CA THR A 56 -5.68 9.37 -15.53
C THR A 56 -6.69 8.73 -16.47
N ASP A 57 -7.41 9.56 -17.23
CA ASP A 57 -8.38 9.07 -18.20
C ASP A 57 -7.68 8.25 -19.29
N GLY A 58 -8.12 7.01 -19.48
CA GLY A 58 -7.49 6.05 -20.40
C GLY A 58 -6.36 5.21 -19.79
N LEU A 59 -5.97 5.45 -18.52
CA LEU A 59 -4.97 4.62 -17.85
C LEU A 59 -5.40 3.16 -17.88
N SER A 60 -4.53 2.29 -18.39
CA SER A 60 -4.76 0.84 -18.45
C SER A 60 -3.60 0.08 -17.83
N MET A 61 -3.91 -0.85 -16.94
CA MET A 61 -2.95 -1.69 -16.23
C MET A 61 -3.36 -3.15 -16.38
N GLY A 62 -2.47 -3.98 -16.91
CA GLY A 62 -2.68 -5.42 -17.07
C GLY A 62 -1.84 -6.22 -16.08
N TYR A 63 -2.42 -7.26 -15.49
CA TYR A 63 -1.80 -8.10 -14.48
C TYR A 63 -1.96 -9.58 -14.82
N THR A 64 -0.93 -10.38 -14.51
CA THR A 64 -1.12 -11.80 -14.22
C THR A 64 -1.42 -11.95 -12.74
N VAL A 65 -2.43 -12.74 -12.40
CA VAL A 65 -2.94 -12.90 -11.03
C VAL A 65 -3.09 -14.38 -10.72
N ASP A 66 -2.65 -14.75 -9.51
CA ASP A 66 -2.86 -16.04 -8.88
C ASP A 66 -3.40 -15.75 -7.47
N SER A 67 -4.73 -15.81 -7.30
CA SER A 67 -5.40 -15.51 -6.03
C SER A 67 -6.14 -16.73 -5.50
N GLN A 68 -5.79 -17.13 -4.27
CA GLN A 68 -6.37 -18.26 -3.58
C GLN A 68 -7.53 -17.77 -2.69
N GLY A 69 -8.76 -18.19 -3.04
CA GLY A 69 -9.99 -17.83 -2.35
C GLY A 69 -11.19 -18.26 -3.21
N PRO A 70 -12.39 -18.44 -2.63
CA PRO A 70 -13.60 -18.61 -3.42
C PRO A 70 -14.22 -17.24 -3.71
N PRO A 71 -14.34 -16.83 -4.99
CA PRO A 71 -13.85 -17.46 -6.21
C PRO A 71 -12.37 -17.20 -6.50
N SER A 72 -11.67 -18.14 -7.15
CA SER A 72 -10.22 -18.02 -7.36
C SER A 72 -9.90 -17.40 -8.71
N LEU A 73 -8.87 -16.55 -8.74
CA LEU A 73 -8.24 -16.10 -9.99
C LEU A 73 -6.91 -16.84 -10.16
N ALA A 74 -6.98 -18.15 -10.40
CA ALA A 74 -5.79 -18.95 -10.68
C ALA A 74 -5.30 -18.69 -12.11
N ASP A 75 -4.06 -18.24 -12.25
CA ASP A 75 -3.41 -17.93 -13.53
C ASP A 75 -4.24 -17.02 -14.46
N ALA A 76 -4.96 -16.05 -13.88
CA ALA A 76 -5.81 -15.14 -14.62
C ALA A 76 -5.02 -13.95 -15.18
N ASN A 77 -5.40 -13.48 -16.37
CA ASN A 77 -5.00 -12.15 -16.84
C ASN A 77 -6.12 -11.17 -16.55
N VAL A 78 -5.80 -10.07 -15.86
CA VAL A 78 -6.73 -9.02 -15.49
C VAL A 78 -6.26 -7.71 -16.10
N SER A 79 -7.06 -7.14 -17.00
CA SER A 79 -6.86 -5.78 -17.50
C SER A 79 -7.82 -4.84 -16.79
N ILE A 80 -7.30 -3.71 -16.30
CA ILE A 80 -8.05 -2.68 -15.58
C ILE A 80 -7.87 -1.37 -16.33
N THR A 81 -8.94 -0.80 -16.86
CA THR A 81 -8.90 0.46 -17.62
C THR A 81 -9.78 1.51 -16.96
N PHE A 82 -9.22 2.65 -16.60
CA PHE A 82 -9.91 3.75 -15.93
C PHE A 82 -10.37 4.79 -16.95
N ASN A 83 -11.67 5.08 -16.97
CA ASN A 83 -12.24 6.14 -17.78
C ASN A 83 -12.89 7.18 -16.87
N LYS A 84 -12.65 8.46 -17.14
CA LYS A 84 -13.20 9.54 -16.32
C LYS A 84 -14.72 9.59 -16.45
N SER A 85 -15.41 9.64 -15.32
CA SER A 85 -16.87 9.74 -15.26
C SER A 85 -17.29 10.71 -14.17
N GLY A 86 -17.31 12.00 -14.50
CA GLY A 86 -17.55 13.06 -13.51
C GLY A 86 -16.39 13.18 -12.54
N ASP A 87 -16.68 13.05 -11.25
CA ASP A 87 -15.69 12.97 -10.16
C ASP A 87 -15.25 11.53 -9.84
N SER A 88 -15.87 10.53 -10.47
CA SER A 88 -15.59 9.11 -10.27
C SER A 88 -14.90 8.51 -11.49
N TRP A 89 -14.45 7.27 -11.36
CA TRP A 89 -13.87 6.46 -12.43
C TRP A 89 -14.88 5.38 -12.85
N ARG A 90 -15.20 5.33 -14.15
CA ARG A 90 -15.76 4.13 -14.75
C ARG A 90 -14.60 3.21 -15.10
N THR A 91 -14.44 2.15 -14.33
CA THR A 91 -13.35 1.19 -14.49
C THR A 91 -13.86 -0.04 -15.22
N ALA A 92 -13.31 -0.29 -16.40
CA ALA A 92 -13.58 -1.48 -17.18
C ALA A 92 -12.60 -2.59 -16.80
N PHE A 93 -13.12 -3.78 -16.53
CA PHE A 93 -12.35 -4.99 -16.27
C PHE A 93 -12.49 -5.95 -17.43
N ASP A 94 -11.37 -6.49 -17.88
CA ASP A 94 -11.32 -7.65 -18.76
C ASP A 94 -10.54 -8.75 -18.04
N VAL A 95 -11.23 -9.84 -17.69
CA VAL A 95 -10.67 -10.97 -16.94
C VAL A 95 -10.67 -12.19 -17.82
N VAL A 96 -9.48 -12.69 -18.13
CA VAL A 96 -9.28 -13.95 -18.84
C VAL A 96 -8.77 -14.97 -17.82
N ASN A 97 -9.68 -15.82 -17.35
CA ASN A 97 -9.38 -16.92 -16.44
C ASN A 97 -9.50 -18.23 -17.23
N GLY A 98 -8.40 -18.97 -17.36
CA GLY A 98 -8.17 -19.94 -18.44
C GLY A 98 -9.34 -20.89 -18.77
N THR A 99 -10.13 -21.31 -17.78
CA THR A 99 -11.25 -22.25 -17.98
C THR A 99 -12.62 -21.61 -18.20
N GLN A 100 -12.80 -20.31 -17.91
CA GLN A 100 -14.11 -19.64 -17.87
C GLN A 100 -14.32 -18.60 -18.99
N GLY A 101 -13.36 -18.51 -19.91
CA GLY A 101 -13.39 -17.54 -21.01
C GLY A 101 -13.08 -16.10 -20.56
N THR A 102 -13.37 -15.15 -21.44
CA THR A 102 -13.19 -13.71 -21.19
C THR A 102 -14.43 -13.13 -20.53
N GLN A 103 -14.24 -12.40 -19.44
CA GLN A 103 -15.32 -11.76 -18.68
C GLN A 103 -15.08 -10.26 -18.64
N GLN A 104 -16.07 -9.51 -19.11
CA GLN A 104 -16.01 -8.06 -19.21
C GLN A 104 -17.11 -7.42 -18.38
N PHE A 105 -16.74 -6.47 -17.54
CA PHE A 105 -17.69 -5.73 -16.71
C PHE A 105 -17.13 -4.36 -16.31
N ASP A 106 -18.04 -3.42 -16.07
CA ASP A 106 -17.69 -2.08 -15.59
C ASP A 106 -18.07 -1.93 -14.12
N VAL A 107 -17.25 -1.18 -13.39
CA VAL A 107 -17.48 -0.82 -11.98
C VAL A 107 -17.24 0.67 -11.82
N MET A 108 -18.11 1.33 -11.07
CA MET A 108 -17.89 2.71 -10.67
C MET A 108 -17.01 2.74 -9.42
N PHE A 109 -15.96 3.56 -9.45
CA PHE A 109 -15.06 3.77 -8.32
C PHE A 109 -14.93 5.25 -7.99
N SER A 110 -14.85 5.58 -6.70
CA SER A 110 -14.45 6.92 -6.24
C SER A 110 -13.00 7.23 -6.62
N LYS A 111 -12.53 8.45 -6.34
CA LYS A 111 -11.12 8.84 -6.56
C LYS A 111 -10.14 7.99 -5.75
N GLU A 112 -10.57 7.52 -4.58
CA GLU A 112 -9.84 6.66 -3.66
C GLU A 112 -10.01 5.16 -3.99
N LEU A 113 -10.57 4.84 -5.16
CA LEU A 113 -10.82 3.48 -5.63
C LEU A 113 -11.75 2.68 -4.70
N THR A 114 -12.71 3.35 -4.07
CA THR A 114 -13.81 2.69 -3.35
C THR A 114 -14.96 2.44 -4.31
N LYS A 115 -15.48 1.20 -4.35
CA LYS A 115 -16.59 0.84 -5.23
C LYS A 115 -17.84 1.67 -4.90
N GLU A 116 -18.48 2.18 -5.95
CA GLU A 116 -19.73 2.95 -5.89
C GLU A 116 -20.85 2.18 -6.59
N GLY A 117 -22.04 2.14 -5.97
CA GLY A 117 -23.21 1.49 -6.55
C GLY A 117 -23.23 -0.04 -6.40
N SER A 118 -24.14 -0.68 -7.14
CA SER A 118 -24.34 -2.12 -7.12
C SER A 118 -23.60 -2.81 -8.27
N ILE A 119 -23.22 -4.06 -8.05
CA ILE A 119 -22.58 -4.93 -9.04
C ILE A 119 -23.36 -6.23 -9.18
N SER A 120 -23.45 -6.75 -10.42
CA SER A 120 -24.08 -8.02 -10.70
C SER A 120 -23.31 -9.18 -10.06
N GLU A 121 -24.01 -10.26 -9.70
CA GLU A 121 -23.37 -11.45 -9.11
C GLU A 121 -22.24 -12.03 -9.98
N PRO A 122 -22.39 -12.15 -11.31
CA PRO A 122 -21.34 -12.67 -12.16
C PRO A 122 -20.11 -11.77 -12.27
N ALA A 123 -20.22 -10.47 -12.01
CA ALA A 123 -19.07 -9.56 -11.98
C ALA A 123 -18.43 -9.53 -10.58
N ARG A 124 -19.24 -9.70 -9.52
CA ARG A 124 -18.75 -9.79 -8.14
C ARG A 124 -17.75 -10.92 -7.95
N GLN A 125 -18.00 -12.07 -8.59
CA GLN A 125 -17.10 -13.23 -8.51
C GLN A 125 -15.70 -12.97 -9.13
N TYR A 126 -15.51 -11.92 -9.91
CA TYR A 126 -14.18 -11.57 -10.43
C TYR A 126 -13.63 -10.34 -9.72
N LEU A 127 -14.50 -9.42 -9.31
CA LEU A 127 -14.11 -8.22 -8.61
C LEU A 127 -13.59 -8.51 -7.20
N GLU A 128 -14.24 -9.39 -6.43
CA GLU A 128 -13.84 -9.64 -5.03
C GLU A 128 -12.38 -10.09 -4.89
N PRO A 129 -11.87 -11.05 -5.69
CA PRO A 129 -10.45 -11.42 -5.66
C PRO A 129 -9.52 -10.30 -6.14
N ILE A 130 -9.96 -9.44 -7.07
CA ILE A 130 -9.18 -8.26 -7.50
C ILE A 130 -9.08 -7.25 -6.36
N GLU A 131 -10.20 -7.00 -5.66
CA GLU A 131 -10.25 -6.09 -4.51
C GLU A 131 -9.36 -6.59 -3.36
N SER A 132 -9.40 -7.89 -3.08
CA SER A 132 -8.61 -8.50 -2.00
C SER A 132 -7.14 -8.76 -2.35
N SER A 133 -6.72 -8.55 -3.61
CA SER A 133 -5.33 -8.71 -4.08
C SER A 133 -4.72 -7.40 -4.58
N ILE A 134 -4.99 -7.01 -5.83
CA ILE A 134 -4.41 -5.83 -6.50
C ILE A 134 -4.75 -4.54 -5.72
N LEU A 135 -5.99 -4.42 -5.25
CA LEU A 135 -6.45 -3.24 -4.50
C LEU A 135 -6.32 -3.39 -2.98
N ALA A 136 -5.71 -4.46 -2.46
CA ALA A 136 -5.64 -4.73 -1.03
C ALA A 136 -4.98 -3.59 -0.22
N ILE A 137 -4.04 -2.86 -0.83
CA ILE A 137 -3.38 -1.71 -0.18
C ILE A 137 -4.32 -0.54 0.11
N ARG A 138 -5.48 -0.47 -0.55
CA ARG A 138 -6.54 0.52 -0.28
C ARG A 138 -7.02 0.39 1.16
N ASP A 139 -7.30 -0.84 1.57
CA ASP A 139 -7.96 -1.17 2.84
C ASP A 139 -6.98 -1.31 4.01
N MET A 140 -5.67 -1.17 3.74
CA MET A 140 -4.66 -1.07 4.79
C MET A 140 -4.86 0.21 5.60
N ASP A 141 -5.02 0.06 6.91
CA ASP A 141 -5.13 1.16 7.85
C ASP A 141 -4.24 0.93 9.08
N TYR A 142 -3.52 1.97 9.48
CA TYR A 142 -2.72 1.98 10.69
C TYR A 142 -3.22 3.05 11.65
N GLY A 143 -4.48 2.95 12.05
CA GLY A 143 -5.11 3.88 13.00
C GLY A 143 -5.26 5.30 12.44
N GLY A 144 -5.63 5.42 11.17
CA GLY A 144 -5.84 6.69 10.48
C GLY A 144 -4.55 7.46 10.12
N ARG A 145 -3.39 6.79 10.16
CA ARG A 145 -2.12 7.41 9.75
C ARG A 145 -1.93 7.38 8.23
N ASP A 146 -1.23 8.38 7.71
CA ASP A 146 -0.87 8.44 6.30
C ASP A 146 0.08 7.31 5.89
N LYS A 147 -0.07 6.86 4.64
CA LYS A 147 0.72 5.79 4.02
C LYS A 147 2.04 6.34 3.48
N TYR A 148 3.01 6.59 4.36
CA TYR A 148 4.31 7.12 3.94
C TYR A 148 5.13 6.09 3.15
N LEU A 149 5.74 6.53 2.04
CA LEU A 149 6.66 5.80 1.19
C LEU A 149 8.10 6.00 1.67
N VAL A 150 8.40 5.56 2.89
CA VAL A 150 9.75 5.58 3.46
C VAL A 150 10.00 4.31 4.24
N VAL A 151 11.25 3.82 4.26
CA VAL A 151 11.62 2.65 5.06
C VAL A 151 11.27 2.86 6.54
N GLY A 152 10.61 1.87 7.12
CA GLY A 152 10.11 1.89 8.49
C GLY A 152 8.68 2.40 8.66
N ALA A 153 8.06 2.98 7.62
CA ALA A 153 6.70 3.49 7.70
C ALA A 153 5.66 2.37 7.87
N PRO A 154 4.84 2.39 8.94
CA PRO A 154 3.76 1.41 9.11
C PRO A 154 2.56 1.76 8.24
N TRP A 155 1.94 0.73 7.64
CA TRP A 155 0.77 0.86 6.76
C TRP A 155 -0.44 0.09 7.26
N ASN A 156 -0.23 -1.00 8.01
CA ASN A 156 -1.33 -1.81 8.53
C ASN A 156 -0.94 -2.55 9.82
N THR A 157 -1.95 -2.98 10.58
CA THR A 157 -1.79 -3.94 11.67
C THR A 157 -2.66 -5.17 11.41
N ILE A 158 -2.03 -6.34 11.30
CA ILE A 158 -2.72 -7.62 11.15
C ILE A 158 -2.83 -8.27 12.53
N VAL A 159 -4.06 -8.63 12.92
CA VAL A 159 -4.34 -9.36 14.15
C VAL A 159 -4.89 -10.74 13.79
N THR A 160 -4.13 -11.78 14.11
CA THR A 160 -4.52 -13.19 13.94
C THR A 160 -4.80 -13.78 15.31
N GLY A 161 -5.94 -14.49 15.47
CA GLY A 161 -6.54 -14.82 16.76
C GLY A 161 -5.57 -15.29 17.86
N GLY A 162 -5.28 -14.39 18.81
CA GLY A 162 -4.48 -14.67 20.01
C GLY A 162 -2.97 -14.40 19.91
N THR A 163 -2.46 -13.96 18.75
CA THR A 163 -1.03 -13.64 18.58
C THR A 163 -0.76 -12.14 18.77
N THR A 164 0.52 -11.80 18.97
CA THR A 164 0.99 -10.42 18.91
C THR A 164 0.62 -9.80 17.56
N PRO A 165 0.08 -8.57 17.53
CA PRO A 165 -0.21 -7.87 16.27
C PRO A 165 1.03 -7.75 15.39
N ILE A 166 0.88 -8.00 14.10
CA ILE A 166 1.95 -7.92 13.12
C ILE A 166 1.79 -6.63 12.34
N THR A 167 2.82 -5.78 12.35
CA THR A 167 2.82 -4.54 11.60
C THR A 167 3.30 -4.78 10.18
N VAL A 168 2.47 -4.37 9.20
CA VAL A 168 2.89 -4.24 7.80
C VAL A 168 3.57 -2.89 7.65
N LYS A 169 4.79 -2.88 7.14
CA LYS A 169 5.57 -1.65 6.96
C LYS A 169 6.45 -1.72 5.72
N ILE A 170 6.93 -0.56 5.27
CA ILE A 170 7.97 -0.48 4.26
C ILE A 170 9.29 -0.98 4.87
N THR A 171 9.95 -1.95 4.23
CA THR A 171 11.20 -2.53 4.74
C THR A 171 12.41 -2.22 3.89
N SER A 172 12.21 -1.91 2.61
CA SER A 172 13.31 -1.72 1.65
C SER A 172 12.83 -0.92 0.44
N GLU A 173 13.81 -0.37 -0.27
CA GLU A 173 13.68 0.08 -1.65
C GLU A 173 14.38 -0.95 -2.53
N GLU A 174 13.69 -1.46 -3.55
CA GLU A 174 14.16 -2.51 -4.43
C GLU A 174 13.84 -2.14 -5.88
N GLN A 175 14.79 -2.35 -6.79
CA GLN A 175 14.49 -2.30 -8.22
C GLN A 175 13.83 -3.62 -8.63
N VAL A 176 12.60 -3.53 -9.13
CA VAL A 176 11.81 -4.69 -9.57
C VAL A 176 11.57 -4.64 -11.07
N THR A 177 11.79 -5.77 -11.75
CA THR A 177 11.47 -5.92 -13.17
C THR A 177 10.25 -6.79 -13.33
N THR A 178 9.30 -6.31 -14.12
CA THR A 178 8.10 -7.03 -14.57
C THR A 178 8.04 -6.96 -16.11
N PRO A 179 7.11 -7.68 -16.77
CA PRO A 179 6.96 -7.55 -18.23
C PRO A 179 6.56 -6.14 -18.69
N ALA A 180 5.95 -5.32 -17.82
CA ALA A 180 5.63 -3.93 -18.11
C ALA A 180 6.83 -2.96 -18.04
N GLY A 181 7.96 -3.38 -17.47
CA GLY A 181 9.16 -2.56 -17.33
C GLY A 181 9.92 -2.79 -16.02
N THR A 182 10.89 -1.92 -15.76
CA THR A 182 11.66 -1.89 -14.51
C THR A 182 11.26 -0.67 -13.69
N PHE A 183 11.04 -0.87 -12.39
CA PHE A 183 10.54 0.13 -11.47
C PHE A 183 11.40 0.19 -10.22
N ASP A 184 11.65 1.40 -9.72
CA ASP A 184 12.17 1.60 -8.37
C ASP A 184 10.98 1.56 -7.40
N ALA A 185 10.87 0.48 -6.64
CA ALA A 185 9.72 0.19 -5.79
C ALA A 185 10.09 0.19 -4.30
N LEU A 186 9.15 0.64 -3.48
CA LEU A 186 9.21 0.42 -2.04
C LEU A 186 8.47 -0.88 -1.70
N VAL A 187 9.07 -1.67 -0.81
CA VAL A 187 8.56 -2.99 -0.45
C VAL A 187 7.82 -2.91 0.87
N LEU A 188 6.49 -3.05 0.81
CA LEU A 188 5.68 -3.39 1.97
C LEU A 188 5.89 -4.87 2.30
N SER A 189 6.29 -5.15 3.54
CA SER A 189 6.62 -6.51 3.95
C SER A 189 6.09 -6.83 5.34
N TYR A 190 5.69 -8.09 5.50
CA TYR A 190 5.25 -8.67 6.77
C TYR A 190 5.38 -10.19 6.73
N LYS A 191 5.38 -10.82 7.91
CA LYS A 191 5.55 -12.26 8.05
C LYS A 191 4.55 -12.79 9.07
N LEU A 192 3.61 -13.61 8.62
CA LEU A 192 2.58 -14.23 9.48
C LEU A 192 3.07 -15.54 10.11
N SER A 193 3.85 -16.32 9.36
CA SER A 193 4.48 -17.56 9.82
C SER A 193 5.94 -17.64 9.37
N ASN A 194 6.32 -18.48 8.41
CA ASN A 194 7.69 -18.66 7.92
C ASN A 194 7.99 -17.84 6.67
N ASN A 195 7.02 -17.76 5.75
CA ASN A 195 7.15 -17.03 4.50
C ASN A 195 6.93 -15.53 4.71
N THR A 196 7.69 -14.72 3.97
CA THR A 196 7.59 -13.26 4.02
C THR A 196 6.72 -12.80 2.87
N SER A 197 5.62 -12.12 3.19
CA SER A 197 4.76 -11.46 2.22
C SER A 197 5.40 -10.14 1.78
N LYS A 198 5.37 -9.85 0.48
CA LYS A 198 5.90 -8.62 -0.11
C LYS A 198 4.91 -8.01 -1.11
N ILE A 199 4.73 -6.69 -1.06
CA ILE A 199 3.97 -5.90 -2.03
C ILE A 199 4.85 -4.73 -2.48
N TYR A 200 5.03 -4.58 -3.79
CA TYR A 200 5.94 -3.60 -4.41
C TYR A 200 5.15 -2.39 -4.90
N VAL A 201 5.30 -1.28 -4.17
CA VAL A 201 4.58 -0.02 -4.42
C VAL A 201 5.51 0.96 -5.11
N VAL A 202 5.01 1.64 -6.14
CA VAL A 202 5.75 2.65 -6.90
C VAL A 202 5.07 4.00 -6.71
N LYS A 203 5.84 5.03 -6.37
CA LYS A 203 5.34 6.36 -6.02
C LYS A 203 4.40 6.97 -7.07
N ASP A 204 4.76 6.81 -8.35
CA ASP A 204 4.06 7.43 -9.47
C ASP A 204 3.06 6.49 -10.17
N LEU A 205 2.62 5.42 -9.48
CA LEU A 205 1.59 4.51 -9.96
C LEU A 205 0.43 4.42 -8.95
N PRO A 206 -0.82 4.28 -9.42
CA PRO A 206 -1.98 4.26 -8.52
C PRO A 206 -2.19 2.90 -7.85
N MET A 207 -1.56 1.84 -8.38
CA MET A 207 -1.64 0.47 -7.87
C MET A 207 -0.24 -0.15 -7.83
N PRO A 208 0.00 -1.14 -6.94
CA PRO A 208 1.27 -1.84 -6.88
C PRO A 208 1.59 -2.59 -8.18
N VAL A 209 2.87 -2.86 -8.41
CA VAL A 209 3.35 -3.51 -9.65
C VAL A 209 3.59 -5.01 -9.49
N LYS A 210 3.73 -5.48 -8.25
CA LYS A 210 4.00 -6.89 -7.95
C LYS A 210 3.60 -7.19 -6.52
N ALA A 211 3.14 -8.40 -6.25
CA ALA A 211 3.01 -8.90 -4.88
C ALA A 211 3.14 -10.42 -4.84
N GLU A 212 3.55 -10.92 -3.68
CA GLU A 212 3.47 -12.32 -3.29
C GLU A 212 3.21 -12.35 -1.79
N THR A 213 2.05 -12.89 -1.40
CA THR A 213 1.59 -12.88 -0.01
C THR A 213 1.16 -14.25 0.45
N TYR A 214 1.25 -14.47 1.75
CA TYR A 214 1.04 -15.77 2.38
C TYR A 214 0.06 -15.64 3.55
N ASP A 215 -0.72 -16.69 3.77
CA ASP A 215 -1.61 -16.79 4.92
C ASP A 215 -0.87 -17.27 6.19
N ILE A 216 -1.61 -17.48 7.28
CA ILE A 216 -1.06 -17.96 8.56
C ILE A 216 -0.50 -19.40 8.50
N ASN A 217 -0.85 -20.16 7.46
CA ASN A 217 -0.41 -21.53 7.23
C ASN A 217 0.74 -21.61 6.22
N ASP A 218 1.36 -20.46 5.88
CA ASP A 218 2.39 -20.33 4.84
C ASP A 218 1.92 -20.73 3.43
N GLN A 219 0.62 -20.78 3.19
CA GLN A 219 0.05 -21.01 1.87
C GLN A 219 0.01 -19.70 1.09
N LEU A 220 0.25 -19.77 -0.22
CA LEU A 220 0.11 -18.62 -1.10
C LEU A 220 -1.33 -18.08 -0.96
N TYR A 221 -1.48 -16.82 -0.59
CA TYR A 221 -2.78 -16.16 -0.49
C TYR A 221 -3.11 -15.45 -1.80
N TYR A 222 -2.20 -14.60 -2.29
CA TYR A 222 -2.23 -14.12 -3.66
C TYR A 222 -0.84 -13.73 -4.16
N ARG A 223 -0.69 -13.76 -5.47
CA ARG A 223 0.46 -13.24 -6.21
C ARG A 223 -0.03 -12.53 -7.45
N TYR A 224 0.62 -11.44 -7.81
CA TYR A 224 0.40 -10.79 -9.10
C TYR A 224 1.66 -10.10 -9.59
N GLU A 225 1.69 -9.86 -10.91
CA GLU A 225 2.74 -9.10 -11.57
C GLU A 225 2.15 -8.25 -12.69
N LEU A 226 2.58 -6.99 -12.77
CA LEU A 226 2.15 -6.05 -13.79
C LEU A 226 2.77 -6.43 -15.13
N VAL A 227 1.94 -6.78 -16.11
CA VAL A 227 2.37 -7.21 -17.45
C VAL A 227 2.23 -6.13 -18.51
N SER A 228 1.36 -5.14 -18.31
CA SER A 228 1.23 -4.00 -19.21
C SER A 228 0.84 -2.72 -18.46
N LEU A 229 1.30 -1.59 -18.98
CA LEU A 229 0.98 -0.26 -18.49
C LEU A 229 0.85 0.69 -19.69
N SER A 230 -0.32 1.31 -19.84
CA SER A 230 -0.59 2.34 -20.86
C SER A 230 -1.19 3.56 -20.19
N ARG A 231 -0.73 4.75 -20.58
CA ARG A 231 -1.21 6.06 -20.09
C ARG A 231 -1.71 6.91 -21.25
#